data_AF-A0A817E1X2-F1
#
_entry.id   AF-A0A817E1X2-F1
#
_cell.length_a   1.000
_cell.length_b   1.000
_cell.length_c   1.000
_cell.angle_alpha   90.00
_cell.angle_beta   90.00
_cell.angle_gamma   90.00
#
_symmetry.space_group_name_H-M   'P 1'
#
loop_
_entity.id
_entity.type
_entity.pdbx_description
1 polymer ?
#
loop_
_entity_poly.entity_id
_entity_poly.type
_entity_poly.pdbx_seq_one_letter_code
_entity_poly.pdbx_strand_id
1 'polypeptide(L)'
;MNTKSTSFLVFVNGAIENAEVNDFDDLYLRFSYVIGKDWKICSGLEEGTTQIAHKSVQIGSKIVFNFPLEATFRSTNPFGCLYL
;
A
#
# COMPACT_ATOMS: atom_id res chain seq x y z
N MET A 1 37.06 -12.38 -2.86
CA MET A 1 36.80 -11.09 -2.20
C MET A 1 35.35 -11.10 -1.73
N ASN A 2 35.10 -11.03 -0.43
CA ASN A 2 33.75 -11.06 0.12
C ASN A 2 33.21 -9.62 0.13
N THR A 3 32.52 -9.20 -0.94
CA THR A 3 31.92 -7.87 -1.01
C THR A 3 30.72 -7.85 -0.08
N LYS A 4 30.89 -7.28 1.11
CA LYS A 4 29.81 -7.09 2.06
C LYS A 4 28.86 -6.03 1.51
N SER A 5 27.83 -6.44 0.79
CA SER A 5 26.80 -5.53 0.31
C SER A 5 26.07 -4.90 1.50
N THR A 6 26.22 -3.59 1.67
CA THR A 6 25.50 -2.85 2.71
C THR A 6 24.10 -2.55 2.18
N SER A 7 23.08 -3.07 2.84
CA SER A 7 21.68 -2.74 2.57
C SER A 7 21.07 -2.01 3.75
N PHE A 8 20.08 -1.18 3.50
CA PHE A 8 19.24 -0.55 4.53
C PHE A 8 17.80 -1.05 4.41
N LEU A 9 17.00 -0.80 5.46
CA LEU A 9 15.58 -1.11 5.51
C LEU A 9 14.77 0.18 5.57
N VAL A 10 13.62 0.20 4.91
CA VAL A 10 12.62 1.27 4.97
C VAL A 10 11.29 0.66 5.37
N PHE A 11 10.71 1.17 6.45
CA PHE A 11 9.34 0.82 6.86
C PHE A 11 8.38 1.89 6.35
N VAL A 12 7.34 1.46 5.63
CA VAL A 12 6.25 2.32 5.15
C VAL A 12 4.96 1.87 5.81
N ASN A 13 4.23 2.81 6.38
CA ASN A 13 2.91 2.61 6.95
C ASN A 13 1.94 3.68 6.44
N GLY A 14 0.66 3.32 6.41
CA GLY A 14 -0.44 4.20 6.04
C GLY A 14 -1.77 3.47 6.16
N ALA A 15 -2.85 4.11 5.73
CA ALA A 15 -4.15 3.48 5.66
C ALA A 15 -4.99 4.05 4.51
N ILE A 16 -5.84 3.21 3.94
CA ILE A 16 -6.95 3.66 3.09
C ILE A 16 -8.15 3.90 4.00
N GLU A 17 -8.47 5.16 4.25
CA GLU A 17 -9.55 5.52 5.16
C GLU A 17 -10.91 5.35 4.49
N ASN A 18 -11.11 5.99 3.33
CA ASN A 18 -12.39 6.03 2.63
C ASN A 18 -12.24 6.26 1.13
N ALA A 19 -13.31 5.98 0.39
CA ALA A 19 -13.48 6.36 -1.01
C ALA A 19 -14.79 7.14 -1.19
N GLU A 20 -14.75 8.16 -2.05
CA GLU A 20 -15.92 8.91 -2.50
C GLU A 20 -16.26 8.49 -3.93
N VAL A 21 -17.35 7.75 -4.09
CA VAL A 21 -17.80 7.22 -5.37
C VAL A 21 -19.29 7.45 -5.55
N ASN A 22 -19.69 7.86 -6.75
CA ASN A 22 -21.09 8.15 -7.04
C ASN A 22 -21.87 6.91 -7.45
N ASP A 23 -21.25 6.05 -8.28
CA ASP A 23 -21.97 5.04 -9.07
C ASP A 23 -22.08 3.66 -8.40
N PHE A 24 -21.46 3.48 -7.23
CA PHE A 24 -21.40 2.18 -6.54
C PHE A 24 -21.72 2.32 -5.06
N ASP A 25 -22.54 1.39 -4.56
CA ASP A 25 -22.87 1.30 -3.14
C ASP A 25 -21.94 0.33 -2.40
N ASP A 26 -21.41 -0.68 -3.09
CA ASP A 26 -20.53 -1.71 -2.52
C ASP A 26 -19.19 -1.72 -3.27
N LEU A 27 -18.07 -1.59 -2.54
CA LEU A 27 -16.74 -1.64 -3.12
C LEU A 27 -15.78 -2.48 -2.30
N TYR A 28 -14.82 -3.09 -2.99
CA TYR A 28 -13.57 -3.56 -2.41
C TYR A 28 -12.41 -2.96 -3.21
N LEU A 29 -11.27 -2.79 -2.58
CA LEU A 29 -10.07 -2.29 -3.24
C LEU A 29 -9.04 -3.41 -3.34
N ARG A 30 -8.36 -3.49 -4.49
CA ARG A 30 -7.16 -4.30 -4.67
C ARG A 30 -5.98 -3.38 -4.88
N PHE A 31 -4.88 -3.63 -4.19
CA PHE A 31 -3.66 -2.86 -4.30
C PHE A 31 -2.45 -3.77 -4.46
N SER A 32 -1.37 -3.20 -5.00
CA SER A 32 -0.06 -3.83 -5.09
C SER A 32 1.02 -2.74 -5.05
N TYR A 33 2.15 -3.02 -4.42
CA TYR A 33 3.28 -2.08 -4.37
C TYR A 33 4.09 -2.16 -5.67
N VAL A 34 4.35 -0.98 -6.26
CA VAL A 34 5.27 -0.85 -7.41
C VAL A 34 6.60 -0.29 -6.89
N ILE A 35 7.68 -1.06 -7.09
CA ILE A 35 9.02 -0.72 -6.57
C ILE A 35 10.10 -0.84 -7.64
N GLY A 36 11.16 -0.04 -7.50
CA GLY A 36 12.33 -0.11 -8.38
C GLY A 36 13.12 -1.42 -8.24
N LYS A 37 13.92 -1.77 -9.25
CA LYS A 37 14.62 -3.07 -9.34
C LYS A 37 15.55 -3.42 -8.18
N ASP A 38 16.11 -2.42 -7.49
CA ASP A 38 17.00 -2.65 -6.33
C ASP A 38 16.22 -2.93 -5.03
N TRP A 39 14.94 -2.56 -5.01
CA TRP A 39 14.08 -2.68 -3.85
C TRP A 39 13.45 -4.07 -3.78
N LYS A 40 13.35 -4.61 -2.56
CA LYS A 40 12.68 -5.87 -2.27
C LYS A 40 11.78 -5.74 -1.06
N ILE A 41 10.58 -6.31 -1.13
CA ILE A 41 9.71 -6.42 0.04
C ILE A 41 10.29 -7.51 0.95
N CYS A 42 10.41 -7.19 2.24
CA CYS A 42 10.94 -8.08 3.27
C CYS A 42 9.89 -8.50 4.28
N SER A 43 8.85 -7.68 4.47
CA SER A 43 7.73 -7.92 5.37
C SER A 43 6.54 -7.06 4.96
N GLY A 44 5.34 -7.46 5.37
CA GLY A 44 4.09 -6.84 4.95
C GLY A 44 3.48 -7.51 3.73
N LEU A 45 2.40 -6.93 3.22
CA LEU A 45 1.60 -7.50 2.15
C LEU A 45 2.02 -6.91 0.79
N GLU A 46 2.53 -7.72 -0.14
CA GLU A 46 2.97 -7.22 -1.46
C GLU A 46 1.80 -6.77 -2.34
N GLU A 47 0.71 -7.54 -2.27
CA GLU A 47 -0.56 -7.29 -2.92
C GLU A 47 -1.69 -7.70 -1.99
N GLY A 48 -2.77 -6.93 -1.98
CA GLY A 48 -3.85 -7.12 -1.03
C GLY A 48 -5.20 -6.76 -1.58
N THR A 49 -6.22 -7.31 -0.94
CA THR A 49 -7.63 -6.95 -1.19
C THR A 49 -8.27 -6.57 0.14
N THR A 50 -9.00 -5.46 0.17
CA THR A 50 -9.75 -5.02 1.35
C THR A 50 -10.99 -5.88 1.55
N GLN A 51 -11.66 -5.69 2.67
CA GLN A 51 -13.06 -6.10 2.80
C GLN A 51 -13.94 -5.39 1.77
N ILE A 52 -15.10 -5.98 1.50
CA ILE A 52 -16.21 -5.26 0.85
C ILE A 52 -16.75 -4.26 1.88
N ALA A 53 -16.85 -3.00 1.48
CA ALA A 53 -17.38 -1.91 2.27
C ALA A 53 -18.58 -1.28 1.57
N HIS A 54 -19.53 -0.81 2.38
CA HIS A 54 -20.82 -0.30 1.94
C HIS A 54 -20.88 1.22 2.09
N LYS A 55 -21.57 1.88 1.16
CA LYS A 55 -21.77 3.32 1.13
C LYS A 55 -22.70 3.76 2.25
N SER A 56 -22.29 4.80 2.98
CA SER A 56 -23.15 5.36 4.01
C SER A 56 -24.34 6.10 3.39
N VAL A 57 -25.51 5.99 4.03
CA VAL A 57 -26.77 6.63 3.59
C VAL A 57 -26.82 8.13 3.96
N GLN A 58 -25.76 8.66 4.58
CA GLN A 58 -25.72 10.05 5.07
C GLN A 58 -25.20 11.02 4.00
N ILE A 59 -25.50 12.32 4.19
CA ILE A 59 -25.01 13.41 3.32
C ILE A 59 -23.47 13.41 3.34
N GLY A 60 -22.84 13.34 2.16
CA GLY A 60 -21.40 13.11 2.04
C GLY A 60 -21.01 11.63 2.02
N SER A 61 -21.85 10.81 1.36
CA SER A 61 -21.76 9.35 1.29
C SER A 61 -20.37 8.86 0.89
N LYS A 62 -19.62 8.38 1.89
CA LYS A 62 -18.30 7.78 1.76
C LYS A 62 -18.40 6.28 2.01
N ILE A 63 -17.56 5.50 1.34
CA ILE A 63 -17.32 4.09 1.67
C ILE A 63 -16.08 4.05 2.57
N VAL A 64 -16.23 3.56 3.79
CA VAL A 64 -15.15 3.53 4.79
C VAL A 64 -14.48 2.16 4.79
N PHE A 65 -13.17 2.14 4.61
CA PHE A 65 -12.35 0.93 4.64
C PHE A 65 -11.55 0.82 5.95
N ASN A 66 -10.95 1.92 6.41
CA ASN A 66 -9.98 1.92 7.51
C ASN A 66 -8.94 0.79 7.37
N PHE A 67 -8.45 0.58 6.14
CA PHE A 67 -7.62 -0.56 5.81
C PHE A 67 -6.14 -0.21 5.97
N PRO A 68 -5.40 -0.87 6.88
CA PRO A 68 -3.98 -0.59 7.10
C PRO A 68 -3.11 -1.06 5.93
N LEU A 69 -2.13 -0.25 5.57
CA LEU A 69 -1.11 -0.56 4.58
C LEU A 69 0.26 -0.52 5.26
N GLU A 70 0.93 -1.65 5.36
CA GLU A 70 2.25 -1.74 6.00
C GLU A 70 3.17 -2.66 5.18
N ALA A 71 4.38 -2.16 4.90
CA ALA A 71 5.41 -2.92 4.23
C ALA A 71 6.81 -2.46 4.65
N THR A 72 7.72 -3.42 4.77
CA THR A 72 9.15 -3.16 4.95
C THR A 72 9.89 -3.51 3.68
N PHE A 73 10.67 -2.58 3.17
CA PHE A 73 11.50 -2.75 2.00
C PHE A 73 12.98 -2.78 2.37
N ARG A 74 13.78 -3.51 1.58
CA ARG A 74 15.23 -3.49 1.63
C ARG A 74 15.77 -2.96 0.31
N SER A 75 16.82 -2.15 0.38
CA SER A 75 17.53 -1.67 -0.79
C SER A 75 19.02 -1.48 -0.50
N THR A 76 19.85 -1.46 -1.54
CA THR A 76 21.26 -1.04 -1.46
C THR A 76 21.43 0.42 -1.89
N ASN A 77 20.38 1.02 -2.46
CA ASN A 77 20.37 2.39 -2.99
C ASN A 77 18.98 3.07 -2.76
N PRO A 78 18.91 4.32 -2.27
CA PRO A 78 17.64 5.04 -2.08
C PRO A 78 16.89 5.42 -3.38
N PHE A 79 17.51 5.35 -4.56
CA PHE A 79 16.83 5.70 -5.81
C PHE A 79 15.75 4.67 -6.23
N GLY A 80 14.65 5.13 -6.82
CA GLY A 80 13.59 4.26 -7.37
C GLY A 80 12.55 3.77 -6.36
N CYS A 81 12.52 4.34 -5.15
CA CYS A 81 11.52 4.04 -4.11
C CYS A 81 10.10 4.52 -4.47
N LEU A 82 9.98 5.51 -5.37
CA LEU A 82 8.73 6.23 -5.64
C LEU A 82 8.68 6.61 -7.12
N TYR A 83 8.19 5.73 -7.97
CA TYR A 83 7.58 6.17 -9.24
C TYR A 83 6.11 6.40 -8.92
N LEU A 84 5.74 7.64 -8.57
CA LEU A 84 4.35 8.10 -8.58
C LEU A 84 4.08 8.76 -9.93
#